data_AF-A0A734HLL4-F1
#
_entry.id   AF-A0A734HLL4-F1
#
_cell.length_a   1.000
_cell.length_b   1.000
_cell.length_c   1.000
_cell.angle_alpha   90.00
_cell.angle_beta   90.00
_cell.angle_gamma   90.00
#
_symmetry.space_group_name_H-M   'P 1'
#
loop_
_entity.id
_entity.type
_entity.pdbx_description
1 polymer ?
#
loop_
_entity_poly.entity_id
_entity_poly.type
_entity_poly.pdbx_seq_one_letter_code
_entity_poly.pdbx_strand_id
1 'polypeptide(L)'
;MAQFYSAKRRVTTRQIITVKVNDLDPFGQGVARHNGKALFIPGLLPEESAEVIITEDKKQFARARVSRRLNDSPERETPRCPHFGVCGGCQQQHVGIALQQSSKSAALARLMKHEVNDIIAGAPWGYRRRARLSLNCPPDKPLQMGFRKAGSSDIVNVEQCPVLVPQLEALLPRIRACLASLHGTRHLGHVELVQAGSGTLMILRHTAPLSAADKEKLERFSHSEGLSLFLAPFSEILETVSGEAPWYDSHGLRLAFSPRDFIQVNEAVNQQMVARALEWLDVRAEDRVLDLFCGMGNFTLPLATRAASVVGVEGVPALVEKGRENAIRNGLHNVTFFHENLEEDVTKQSWAKNGFDKVLLDPARAGATGVMRHIIKLKPIRIVYVSCNPATLARDSEALVNAGYEVTRLAMLDMFPHTGHLESMVLFERM
;
A
#
# COMPACT_ATOMS: atom_id res chain seq x y z
N MET A 1 33.47 -33.42 28.56
CA MET A 1 33.61 -33.02 27.14
C MET A 1 32.21 -32.90 26.56
N ALA A 2 31.70 -31.69 26.38
CA ALA A 2 30.38 -31.49 25.78
C ALA A 2 30.47 -31.71 24.26
N GLN A 3 29.76 -32.69 23.73
CA GLN A 3 29.63 -32.89 22.29
C GLN A 3 28.65 -31.86 21.72
N PHE A 4 29.17 -30.90 20.98
CA PHE A 4 28.36 -29.98 20.19
C PHE A 4 27.86 -30.71 18.94
N TYR A 5 26.55 -30.90 18.83
CA TYR A 5 25.93 -31.38 17.60
C TYR A 5 26.06 -30.30 16.51
N SER A 6 26.96 -30.50 15.57
CA SER A 6 27.06 -29.70 14.35
C SER A 6 26.14 -30.33 13.29
N ALA A 7 25.09 -29.62 12.90
CA ALA A 7 24.19 -30.06 11.84
C ALA A 7 24.99 -30.27 10.55
N LYS A 8 24.95 -31.48 9.98
CA LYS A 8 25.58 -31.78 8.69
C LYS A 8 25.08 -30.79 7.64
N ARG A 9 26.01 -30.04 7.04
CA ARG A 9 25.77 -29.14 5.91
C ARG A 9 25.21 -29.99 4.76
N ARG A 10 23.92 -29.89 4.48
CA ARG A 10 23.29 -30.55 3.31
C ARG A 10 23.97 -29.99 2.06
N VAL A 11 24.76 -30.83 1.39
CA VAL A 11 25.20 -30.56 0.02
C VAL A 11 23.96 -30.71 -0.86
N THR A 12 23.26 -29.62 -1.12
CA THR A 12 22.22 -29.59 -2.16
C THR A 12 22.93 -29.69 -3.50
N THR A 13 22.98 -30.91 -4.05
CA THR A 13 23.25 -31.14 -5.47
C THR A 13 22.32 -30.21 -6.25
N ARG A 14 22.87 -29.33 -7.08
CA ARG A 14 22.09 -28.40 -7.92
C ARG A 14 21.35 -29.21 -8.97
N GLN A 15 20.19 -29.74 -8.61
CA GLN A 15 19.33 -30.46 -9.53
C GLN A 15 18.69 -29.45 -10.48
N ILE A 16 19.06 -29.52 -11.76
CA ILE A 16 18.37 -28.83 -12.83
C ILE A 16 17.22 -29.72 -13.27
N ILE A 17 16.01 -29.18 -13.27
CA ILE A 17 14.80 -29.87 -13.74
C ILE A 17 14.11 -29.03 -14.79
N THR A 18 13.45 -29.67 -15.74
CA THR A 18 12.56 -29.00 -16.69
C THR A 18 11.14 -29.03 -16.16
N VAL A 19 10.48 -27.88 -16.13
CA VAL A 19 9.11 -27.74 -15.65
C VAL A 19 8.29 -26.91 -16.62
N LYS A 20 6.98 -27.20 -16.66
CA LYS A 20 5.96 -26.32 -17.27
C LYS A 20 5.15 -25.68 -16.16
N VAL A 21 4.94 -24.38 -16.24
CA VAL A 21 4.15 -23.61 -15.28
C VAL A 21 2.68 -23.68 -15.68
N ASN A 22 1.81 -23.90 -14.68
CA ASN A 22 0.36 -24.03 -14.89
C ASN A 22 -0.38 -22.76 -14.47
N ASP A 23 0.02 -22.19 -13.33
CA ASP A 23 -0.68 -21.06 -12.71
C ASP A 23 0.29 -19.94 -12.33
N LEU A 24 -0.26 -18.77 -12.06
CA LEU A 24 0.44 -17.65 -11.46
C LEU A 24 -0.14 -17.40 -10.06
N ASP A 25 0.73 -17.31 -9.06
CA ASP A 25 0.29 -16.93 -7.72
C ASP A 25 0.03 -15.41 -7.63
N PRO A 26 -0.70 -14.90 -6.62
CA PRO A 26 -0.99 -13.46 -6.51
C PRO A 26 0.27 -12.59 -6.29
N PHE A 27 1.42 -13.20 -5.98
CA PHE A 27 2.70 -12.51 -5.84
C PHE A 27 3.49 -12.43 -7.16
N GLY A 28 2.98 -13.03 -8.24
CA GLY A 28 3.61 -13.06 -9.56
C GLY A 28 4.68 -14.13 -9.71
N GLN A 29 4.61 -15.21 -8.93
CA GLN A 29 5.47 -16.37 -9.06
C GLN A 29 4.75 -17.45 -9.88
N GLY A 30 5.44 -18.02 -10.86
CA GLY A 30 4.94 -19.17 -11.59
C GLY A 30 4.81 -20.37 -10.65
N VAL A 31 3.68 -21.07 -10.74
CA VAL A 31 3.39 -22.27 -9.96
C VAL A 31 3.40 -23.48 -10.89
N ALA A 32 4.34 -24.38 -10.64
CA ALA A 32 4.43 -25.69 -11.26
C ALA A 32 4.21 -26.80 -10.23
N ARG A 33 4.11 -28.05 -10.69
CA ARG A 33 4.17 -29.23 -9.82
C ARG A 33 5.36 -30.09 -10.19
N HIS A 34 6.11 -30.52 -9.18
CA HIS A 34 7.21 -31.48 -9.33
C HIS A 34 7.16 -32.49 -8.19
N ASN A 35 7.11 -33.78 -8.52
CA ASN A 35 6.99 -34.89 -7.56
C ASN A 35 5.85 -34.70 -6.54
N GLY A 36 4.68 -34.24 -7.02
CA GLY A 36 3.50 -34.00 -6.18
C GLY A 36 3.54 -32.75 -5.30
N LYS A 37 4.65 -32.01 -5.27
CA LYS A 37 4.79 -30.75 -4.52
C LYS A 37 4.54 -29.53 -5.41
N ALA A 38 4.01 -28.46 -4.81
CA ALA A 38 3.98 -27.14 -5.46
C ALA A 38 5.40 -26.57 -5.54
N LEU A 39 5.76 -26.05 -6.71
CA LEU A 39 7.05 -25.43 -6.99
C LEU A 39 6.83 -23.97 -7.41
N PHE A 40 7.32 -23.03 -6.61
CA PHE A 40 7.22 -21.59 -6.86
C PHE A 40 8.46 -21.08 -7.57
N ILE A 41 8.27 -20.42 -8.71
CA ILE A 41 9.35 -20.02 -9.61
C ILE A 41 9.14 -18.55 -10.02
N PRO A 42 9.80 -17.59 -9.33
CA PRO A 42 9.76 -16.20 -9.74
C PRO A 42 10.27 -16.01 -11.17
N GLY A 43 9.57 -15.21 -11.97
CA GLY A 43 9.97 -14.86 -13.32
C GLY A 43 9.42 -15.76 -14.43
N LEU A 44 8.61 -16.79 -14.11
CA LEU A 44 7.88 -17.59 -15.10
C LEU A 44 6.37 -17.32 -15.06
N LEU A 45 5.74 -17.38 -16.23
CA LEU A 45 4.31 -17.23 -16.44
C LEU A 45 3.65 -18.59 -16.73
N PRO A 46 2.31 -18.69 -16.61
CA PRO A 46 1.54 -19.82 -17.12
C PRO A 46 1.92 -20.16 -18.57
N GLU A 47 1.92 -21.46 -18.87
CA GLU A 47 2.27 -22.06 -20.17
C GLU A 47 3.76 -22.04 -20.55
N GLU A 48 4.59 -21.33 -19.79
CA GLU A 48 6.03 -21.34 -19.99
C GLU A 48 6.69 -22.62 -19.48
N SER A 49 7.70 -23.05 -20.20
CA SER A 49 8.58 -24.15 -19.87
C SER A 49 10.00 -23.63 -19.65
N ALA A 50 10.66 -24.13 -18.62
CA ALA A 50 12.01 -23.68 -18.28
C ALA A 50 12.82 -24.77 -17.58
N GLU A 51 14.14 -24.70 -17.74
CA GLU A 51 15.10 -25.34 -16.87
C GLU A 51 15.27 -24.49 -15.61
N VAL A 52 14.98 -25.08 -14.44
CA VAL A 52 15.01 -24.41 -13.14
C VAL A 52 15.92 -25.14 -12.17
N ILE A 53 16.52 -24.37 -11.25
CA ILE A 53 17.37 -24.88 -10.18
C ILE A 53 16.63 -24.72 -8.86
N ILE A 54 16.39 -25.83 -8.15
CA ILE A 54 15.76 -25.81 -6.83
C ILE A 54 16.68 -25.07 -5.84
N THR A 55 16.14 -24.05 -5.17
CA THR A 55 16.84 -23.23 -4.16
C THR A 55 16.41 -23.57 -2.74
N GLU A 56 15.18 -24.06 -2.56
CA GLU A 56 14.61 -24.44 -1.27
C GLU A 56 13.69 -25.65 -1.48
N ASP A 57 13.85 -26.71 -0.70
CA ASP A 57 12.96 -27.89 -0.73
C ASP A 57 12.41 -28.16 0.69
N LYS A 58 11.11 -27.92 0.85
CA LYS A 58 10.36 -28.14 2.09
C LYS A 58 9.38 -29.30 1.93
N LYS A 59 8.73 -29.69 3.03
CA LYS A 59 7.80 -30.84 3.05
C LYS A 59 6.61 -30.62 2.10
N GLN A 60 6.01 -29.43 2.09
CA GLN A 60 4.79 -29.11 1.35
C GLN A 60 5.03 -28.39 0.02
N PHE A 61 6.15 -27.68 -0.11
CA PHE A 61 6.47 -26.89 -1.29
C PHE A 61 7.98 -26.83 -1.53
N ALA A 62 8.37 -26.42 -2.73
CA ALA A 62 9.72 -26.06 -3.08
C ALA A 62 9.77 -24.69 -3.76
N ARG A 63 10.94 -24.07 -3.79
CA ARG A 63 11.23 -22.88 -4.58
C ARG A 63 12.37 -23.16 -5.53
N ALA A 64 12.29 -22.57 -6.71
CA ALA A 64 13.35 -22.64 -7.70
C ALA A 64 13.58 -21.29 -8.36
N ARG A 65 14.73 -21.17 -9.02
CA ARG A 65 15.05 -20.03 -9.88
C ARG A 65 15.23 -20.51 -11.32
N VAL A 66 14.85 -19.66 -12.26
CA VAL A 66 15.05 -19.93 -13.69
C VAL A 66 16.55 -19.98 -14.00
N SER A 67 16.98 -21.04 -14.68
CA SER A 67 18.30 -21.14 -15.29
C SER A 67 18.23 -20.78 -16.77
N ARG A 68 17.26 -21.35 -17.49
CA ARG A 68 17.01 -21.08 -18.90
C ARG A 68 15.54 -21.25 -19.21
N ARG A 69 14.90 -20.20 -19.74
CA ARG A 69 13.52 -20.26 -20.23
C ARG A 69 13.53 -20.83 -21.66
N LEU A 70 12.58 -21.72 -21.98
CA LEU A 70 12.56 -22.47 -23.24
C LEU A 70 11.53 -21.91 -24.24
N ASN A 71 10.49 -21.25 -23.76
CA ASN A 71 9.49 -20.52 -24.54
C ASN A 71 8.93 -19.33 -23.74
N ASP A 72 8.26 -18.42 -24.44
CA ASP A 72 7.64 -17.24 -23.84
C ASP A 72 6.11 -17.34 -23.94
N SER A 73 5.43 -16.98 -22.85
CA SER A 73 3.96 -16.85 -22.83
C SER A 73 3.53 -15.65 -23.68
N PRO A 74 2.36 -15.70 -24.36
CA PRO A 74 1.81 -14.54 -25.06
C PRO A 74 1.49 -13.37 -24.11
N GLU A 75 1.27 -13.65 -22.81
CA GLU A 75 1.02 -12.64 -21.76
C GLU A 75 2.32 -12.05 -21.18
N ARG A 76 3.49 -12.44 -21.72
CA ARG A 76 4.78 -11.93 -21.25
C ARG A 76 5.00 -10.52 -21.80
N GLU A 77 5.27 -9.61 -20.87
CA GLU A 77 5.64 -8.24 -21.18
C GLU A 77 7.13 -8.01 -20.96
N THR A 78 7.70 -7.05 -21.70
CA THR A 78 9.06 -6.56 -21.42
C THR A 78 8.99 -5.54 -20.28
N PRO A 79 9.70 -5.76 -19.15
CA PRO A 79 9.69 -4.80 -18.04
C PRO A 79 10.15 -3.41 -18.49
N ARG A 80 9.37 -2.37 -18.16
CA ARG A 80 9.73 -0.97 -18.49
C ARG A 80 10.85 -0.43 -17.60
N CYS A 81 10.94 -0.90 -16.36
CA CYS A 81 11.94 -0.42 -15.42
C CYS A 81 13.26 -1.18 -15.61
N PRO A 82 14.40 -0.48 -15.85
CA PRO A 82 15.71 -1.13 -15.97
C PRO A 82 16.18 -1.79 -14.66
N HIS A 83 15.56 -1.44 -13.53
CA HIS A 83 15.87 -1.98 -12.21
C HIS A 83 15.01 -3.19 -11.83
N PHE A 84 14.06 -3.60 -12.68
CA PHE A 84 13.19 -4.75 -12.43
C PHE A 84 14.01 -6.05 -12.29
N GLY A 85 13.58 -6.93 -11.39
CA GLY A 85 14.31 -8.16 -11.04
C GLY A 85 15.40 -7.97 -9.97
N VAL A 86 15.82 -6.73 -9.70
CA VAL A 86 16.79 -6.40 -8.63
C VAL A 86 16.13 -5.56 -7.53
N CYS A 87 15.45 -4.48 -7.92
CA CYS A 87 14.68 -3.62 -7.01
C CYS A 87 13.52 -4.40 -6.39
N GLY A 88 13.35 -4.32 -5.07
CA GLY A 88 12.28 -5.00 -4.34
C GLY A 88 10.90 -4.35 -4.51
N GLY A 89 10.78 -3.25 -5.24
CA GLY A 89 9.54 -2.49 -5.38
C GLY A 89 8.49 -3.12 -6.30
N CYS A 90 8.89 -3.82 -7.37
CA CYS A 90 7.98 -4.44 -8.33
C CYS A 90 8.32 -5.93 -8.49
N GLN A 91 7.29 -6.77 -8.64
CA GLN A 91 7.44 -8.22 -8.79
C GLN A 91 6.90 -8.73 -10.12
N GLN A 92 6.02 -8.00 -10.80
CA GLN A 92 5.20 -8.53 -11.91
C GLN A 92 5.29 -7.71 -13.21
N GLN A 93 6.31 -6.86 -13.42
CA GLN A 93 6.41 -6.08 -14.68
C GLN A 93 6.57 -6.93 -15.95
N HIS A 94 6.92 -8.20 -15.79
CA HIS A 94 7.05 -9.17 -16.87
C HIS A 94 5.73 -9.89 -17.21
N VAL A 95 4.65 -9.53 -16.52
CA VAL A 95 3.30 -10.13 -16.63
C VAL A 95 2.35 -9.07 -17.17
N GLY A 96 1.57 -9.40 -18.20
CA GLY A 96 0.48 -8.57 -18.71
C GLY A 96 -0.51 -8.17 -17.61
N ILE A 97 -1.05 -6.96 -17.68
CA ILE A 97 -1.94 -6.41 -16.63
C ILE A 97 -3.18 -7.29 -16.43
N ALA A 98 -3.79 -7.76 -17.52
CA ALA A 98 -4.96 -8.64 -17.45
C ALA A 98 -4.66 -9.92 -16.65
N LEU A 99 -3.49 -10.53 -16.88
CA LEU A 99 -3.06 -11.72 -16.14
C LEU A 99 -2.73 -11.41 -14.66
N GLN A 100 -2.15 -10.25 -14.35
CA GLN A 100 -1.96 -9.83 -12.95
C GLN A 100 -3.32 -9.73 -12.23
N GLN A 101 -4.29 -9.07 -12.85
CA GLN A 101 -5.61 -8.82 -12.28
C GLN A 101 -6.42 -10.11 -12.13
N SER A 102 -6.44 -10.98 -13.15
CA SER A 102 -7.15 -12.25 -13.11
C SER A 102 -6.57 -13.20 -12.05
N SER A 103 -5.23 -13.27 -11.92
CA SER A 103 -4.56 -14.12 -10.93
C SER A 103 -4.85 -13.65 -9.50
N LYS A 104 -4.81 -12.34 -9.26
CA LYS A 104 -5.17 -11.72 -7.97
C LYS A 104 -6.65 -11.91 -7.64
N SER A 105 -7.54 -11.67 -8.60
CA SER A 105 -8.98 -11.87 -8.47
C SER A 105 -9.33 -13.32 -8.14
N ALA A 106 -8.76 -14.29 -8.85
CA ALA A 106 -8.96 -15.71 -8.58
C ALA A 106 -8.45 -16.13 -7.19
N ALA A 107 -7.34 -15.57 -6.73
CA ALA A 107 -6.85 -15.81 -5.37
C ALA A 107 -7.80 -15.25 -4.30
N LEU A 108 -8.31 -14.04 -4.50
CA LEU A 108 -9.30 -13.42 -3.62
C LEU A 108 -10.61 -14.23 -3.59
N ALA A 109 -11.11 -14.63 -4.75
CA ALA A 109 -12.35 -15.40 -4.87
C ALA A 109 -12.27 -16.74 -4.12
N ARG A 110 -11.17 -17.48 -4.28
CA ARG A 110 -10.94 -18.75 -3.56
C ARG A 110 -10.90 -18.57 -2.05
N LEU A 111 -10.30 -17.48 -1.58
CA LEU A 111 -10.15 -17.23 -0.15
C LEU A 111 -11.46 -16.80 0.51
N MET A 112 -12.22 -15.94 -0.18
CA MET A 112 -13.51 -15.45 0.27
C MET A 112 -14.66 -16.42 0.01
N LYS A 113 -14.41 -17.47 -0.80
CA LYS A 113 -15.43 -18.42 -1.28
C LYS A 113 -16.62 -17.69 -1.95
N HIS A 114 -16.33 -16.60 -2.63
CA HIS A 114 -17.29 -15.73 -3.29
C HIS A 114 -16.68 -15.20 -4.58
N GLU A 115 -17.48 -15.05 -5.64
CA GLU A 115 -17.00 -14.50 -6.90
C GLU A 115 -16.61 -13.02 -6.73
N VAL A 116 -15.55 -12.59 -7.42
CA VAL A 116 -15.17 -11.16 -7.46
C VAL A 116 -16.03 -10.50 -8.53
N ASN A 117 -16.91 -9.59 -8.10
CA ASN A 117 -17.85 -8.88 -8.97
C ASN A 117 -17.20 -7.74 -9.76
N ASP A 118 -16.19 -7.10 -9.17
CA ASP A 118 -15.59 -5.88 -9.70
C ASP A 118 -14.06 -5.91 -9.60
N ILE A 119 -13.41 -5.30 -10.59
CA ILE A 119 -11.97 -4.96 -10.53
C ILE A 119 -11.86 -3.45 -10.65
N ILE A 120 -11.46 -2.78 -9.56
CA ILE A 120 -11.22 -1.34 -9.56
C ILE A 120 -9.75 -1.11 -9.90
N ALA A 121 -9.49 -0.50 -11.03
CA ALA A 121 -8.14 -0.30 -11.56
C ALA A 121 -7.96 1.10 -12.17
N GLY A 122 -6.70 1.50 -12.33
CA GLY A 122 -6.31 2.75 -12.98
C GLY A 122 -5.16 2.52 -13.96
N ALA A 123 -4.45 3.60 -14.30
CA ALA A 123 -3.25 3.47 -15.12
C ALA A 123 -2.20 2.58 -14.41
N PRO A 124 -1.62 1.58 -15.10
CA PRO A 124 -0.65 0.67 -14.49
C PRO A 124 0.73 1.30 -14.25
N TRP A 125 1.01 2.41 -14.92
CA TRP A 125 2.23 3.19 -14.82
C TRP A 125 1.90 4.63 -14.44
N GLY A 126 2.87 5.36 -13.89
CA GLY A 126 2.64 6.76 -13.53
C GLY A 126 1.61 6.96 -12.41
N TYR A 127 1.29 5.94 -11.61
CA TYR A 127 0.20 6.00 -10.62
C TYR A 127 0.68 6.43 -9.23
N ARG A 128 1.95 6.20 -8.90
CA ARG A 128 2.48 6.32 -7.55
C ARG A 128 2.83 7.77 -7.25
N ARG A 129 1.96 8.43 -6.49
CA ARG A 129 2.13 9.84 -6.08
C ARG A 129 3.01 10.05 -4.85
N ARG A 130 3.53 8.98 -4.23
CA ARG A 130 4.44 9.06 -3.08
C ARG A 130 5.56 8.05 -3.15
N ALA A 131 6.80 8.49 -2.91
CA ALA A 131 7.99 7.65 -2.84
C ALA A 131 8.82 7.98 -1.61
N ARG A 132 9.43 6.96 -0.99
CA ARG A 132 10.45 7.12 0.04
C ARG A 132 11.73 6.46 -0.45
N LEU A 133 12.72 7.27 -0.81
CA LEU A 133 14.01 6.85 -1.34
C LEU A 133 15.00 6.79 -0.18
N SER A 134 15.57 5.62 0.06
CA SER A 134 16.63 5.42 1.04
C SER A 134 17.90 6.11 0.53
N LEU A 135 18.59 6.80 1.44
CA LEU A 135 19.87 7.44 1.17
C LEU A 135 20.96 6.73 1.96
N ASN A 136 22.09 6.48 1.33
CA ASN A 136 23.25 5.92 2.00
C ASN A 136 24.52 6.41 1.31
N CYS A 137 25.48 6.90 2.08
CA CYS A 137 26.78 7.32 1.56
C CYS A 137 27.88 6.55 2.28
N PRO A 138 28.22 5.32 1.84
CA PRO A 138 29.33 4.57 2.41
C PRO A 138 30.66 5.35 2.29
N PRO A 139 31.66 5.04 3.12
CA PRO A 139 33.02 5.54 2.91
C PRO A 139 33.48 5.21 1.48
N ASP A 140 34.08 6.21 0.81
CA ASP A 140 34.71 6.10 -0.52
C ASP A 140 33.78 5.65 -1.66
N LYS A 141 32.46 5.81 -1.48
CA LYS A 141 31.47 5.57 -2.54
C LYS A 141 30.57 6.78 -2.72
N PRO A 142 30.06 7.02 -3.95
CA PRO A 142 29.08 8.07 -4.18
C PRO A 142 27.78 7.79 -3.43
N LEU A 143 26.99 8.85 -3.20
CA LEU A 143 25.66 8.77 -2.60
C LEU A 143 24.80 7.75 -3.35
N GLN A 144 24.30 6.77 -2.61
CA GLN A 144 23.27 5.85 -3.05
C GLN A 144 21.90 6.44 -2.76
N MET A 145 21.01 6.40 -3.75
CA MET A 145 19.64 6.88 -3.63
C MET A 145 18.69 5.95 -4.38
N GLY A 146 17.76 5.35 -3.65
CA GLY A 146 16.75 4.49 -4.28
C GLY A 146 16.02 3.57 -3.31
N PHE A 147 15.66 2.39 -3.79
CA PHE A 147 14.89 1.40 -3.02
C PHE A 147 15.75 0.21 -2.62
N ARG A 148 15.26 -0.56 -1.64
CA ARG A 148 15.93 -1.80 -1.23
C ARG A 148 15.83 -2.88 -2.30
N LYS A 149 16.86 -3.71 -2.42
CA LYS A 149 16.84 -4.96 -3.21
C LYS A 149 15.82 -5.93 -2.63
N ALA A 150 15.30 -6.83 -3.47
CA ALA A 150 14.43 -7.90 -3.00
C ALA A 150 15.15 -8.76 -1.94
N GLY A 151 14.56 -8.88 -0.74
CA GLY A 151 15.10 -9.70 0.35
C GLY A 151 16.42 -9.20 0.96
N SER A 152 16.80 -7.93 0.78
CA SER A 152 18.04 -7.37 1.30
C SER A 152 17.88 -5.91 1.77
N SER A 153 18.77 -5.46 2.66
CA SER A 153 18.87 -4.05 3.07
C SER A 153 19.64 -3.18 2.08
N ASP A 154 20.33 -3.79 1.11
CA ASP A 154 21.10 -3.09 0.08
C ASP A 154 20.22 -2.18 -0.78
N ILE A 155 20.76 -1.02 -1.16
CA ILE A 155 20.07 -0.06 -2.02
C ILE A 155 20.38 -0.34 -3.50
N VAL A 156 19.33 -0.31 -4.32
CA VAL A 156 19.42 -0.16 -5.78
C VAL A 156 19.36 1.33 -6.08
N ASN A 157 20.37 1.85 -6.81
CA ASN A 157 20.37 3.23 -7.25
C ASN A 157 19.31 3.42 -8.34
N VAL A 158 18.27 4.19 -8.02
CA VAL A 158 17.11 4.38 -8.90
C VAL A 158 17.32 5.61 -9.77
N GLU A 159 17.40 5.39 -11.07
CA GLU A 159 17.54 6.43 -12.09
C GLU A 159 16.22 6.70 -12.81
N GLN A 160 15.41 5.66 -12.96
CA GLN A 160 14.08 5.71 -13.53
C GLN A 160 13.14 4.90 -12.64
N CYS A 161 11.89 5.32 -12.54
CA CYS A 161 10.88 4.58 -11.82
C CYS A 161 9.51 4.81 -12.48
N PRO A 162 9.19 4.02 -13.54
CA PRO A 162 8.01 4.26 -14.38
C PRO A 162 6.66 4.13 -13.66
N VAL A 163 6.65 3.61 -12.43
CA VAL A 163 5.44 3.56 -11.60
C VAL A 163 5.16 4.89 -10.89
N LEU A 164 6.18 5.74 -10.67
CA LEU A 164 6.00 7.08 -10.12
C LEU A 164 5.28 7.98 -11.10
N VAL A 165 4.43 8.87 -10.59
CA VAL A 165 3.86 9.94 -11.43
C VAL A 165 4.98 10.70 -12.16
N PRO A 166 4.79 11.12 -13.42
CA PRO A 166 5.87 11.66 -14.25
C PRO A 166 6.62 12.84 -13.61
N GLN A 167 5.92 13.67 -12.85
CA GLN A 167 6.49 14.80 -12.11
C GLN A 167 7.56 14.34 -11.11
N LEU A 168 7.29 13.25 -10.38
CA LEU A 168 8.25 12.71 -9.40
C LEU A 168 9.39 11.95 -10.06
N GLU A 169 9.12 11.19 -11.12
CA GLU A 169 10.16 10.48 -11.88
C GLU A 169 11.19 11.46 -12.47
N ALA A 170 10.73 12.57 -13.05
CA ALA A 170 11.59 13.61 -13.63
C ALA A 170 12.47 14.34 -12.60
N LEU A 171 12.16 14.25 -11.30
CA LEU A 171 12.95 14.87 -10.23
C LEU A 171 14.09 13.98 -9.74
N LEU A 172 14.06 12.67 -10.00
CA LEU A 172 15.04 11.71 -9.49
C LEU A 172 16.52 12.11 -9.77
N PRO A 173 16.95 12.39 -11.02
CA PRO A 173 18.34 12.75 -11.27
C PRO A 173 18.73 14.09 -10.63
N ARG A 174 17.79 15.04 -10.57
CA ARG A 174 18.02 16.40 -10.07
C ARG A 174 18.15 16.44 -8.55
N ILE A 175 17.29 15.71 -7.86
CA ILE A 175 17.40 15.50 -6.41
C ILE A 175 18.73 14.80 -6.08
N ARG A 176 19.11 13.76 -6.83
CA ARG A 176 20.38 13.06 -6.61
C ARG A 176 21.56 14.02 -6.69
N ALA A 177 21.60 14.85 -7.72
CA ALA A 177 22.66 15.83 -7.91
C ALA A 177 22.70 16.87 -6.77
N CYS A 178 21.54 17.41 -6.38
CA CYS A 178 21.44 18.32 -5.24
C CYS A 178 21.96 17.66 -3.95
N LEU A 179 21.44 16.50 -3.58
CA LEU A 179 21.81 15.80 -2.35
C LEU A 179 23.28 15.39 -2.34
N ALA A 180 23.84 14.95 -3.47
CA ALA A 180 25.25 14.60 -3.60
C ALA A 180 26.20 15.81 -3.45
N SER A 181 25.70 17.03 -3.67
CA SER A 181 26.47 18.28 -3.51
C SER A 181 26.55 18.79 -2.06
N LEU A 182 25.81 18.17 -1.14
CA LEU A 182 25.78 18.59 0.27
C LEU A 182 27.05 18.15 1.00
N HIS A 183 27.53 18.98 1.93
CA HIS A 183 28.65 18.60 2.80
C HIS A 183 28.20 17.50 3.78
N GLY A 184 26.95 17.58 4.27
CA GLY A 184 26.34 16.59 5.17
C GLY A 184 25.82 15.30 4.55
N THR A 185 26.28 14.90 3.35
CA THR A 185 25.79 13.70 2.61
C THR A 185 25.76 12.41 3.45
N ARG A 186 26.75 12.22 4.32
CA ARG A 186 26.87 11.03 5.20
C ARG A 186 25.81 10.97 6.30
N HIS A 187 25.12 12.08 6.55
CA HIS A 187 24.08 12.19 7.58
C HIS A 187 22.67 12.26 6.98
N LEU A 188 22.50 11.93 5.71
CA LEU A 188 21.18 11.82 5.11
C LEU A 188 20.59 10.44 5.38
N GLY A 189 19.32 10.39 5.81
CA GLY A 189 18.60 9.14 6.05
C GLY A 189 17.78 8.70 4.86
N HIS A 190 16.78 9.50 4.48
CA HIS A 190 15.92 9.23 3.34
C HIS A 190 15.31 10.52 2.83
N VAL A 191 14.89 10.52 1.57
CA VAL A 191 14.07 11.60 0.99
C VAL A 191 12.71 11.04 0.61
N GLU A 192 11.65 11.75 0.98
CA GLU A 192 10.29 11.44 0.57
C GLU A 192 9.83 12.48 -0.45
N LEU A 193 9.19 11.99 -1.50
CA LEU A 193 8.59 12.80 -2.54
C LEU A 193 7.10 12.53 -2.58
N VAL A 194 6.31 13.59 -2.60
CA VAL A 194 4.85 13.50 -2.64
C VAL A 194 4.34 14.46 -3.70
N GLN A 195 3.56 13.95 -4.65
CA GLN A 195 2.74 14.77 -5.53
C GLN A 195 1.37 14.94 -4.89
N ALA A 196 0.89 16.17 -4.81
CA ALA A 196 -0.45 16.50 -4.34
C ALA A 196 -1.11 17.57 -5.22
N GLY A 197 -2.39 17.86 -4.95
CA GLY A 197 -3.14 18.92 -5.64
C GLY A 197 -2.53 20.30 -5.41
N SER A 198 -1.95 20.51 -4.22
CA SER A 198 -1.21 21.73 -3.88
C SER A 198 0.19 21.84 -4.51
N GLY A 199 0.67 20.82 -5.23
CA GLY A 199 2.02 20.78 -5.80
C GLY A 199 2.89 19.65 -5.26
N THR A 200 4.19 19.75 -5.51
CA THR A 200 5.16 18.70 -5.17
C THR A 200 5.89 19.00 -3.87
N LEU A 201 6.00 18.00 -3.01
CA LEU A 201 6.67 18.09 -1.73
C LEU A 201 7.96 17.28 -1.74
N MET A 202 9.00 17.84 -1.13
CA MET A 202 10.24 17.14 -0.79
C MET A 202 10.44 17.16 0.73
N ILE A 203 10.51 15.99 1.35
CA ILE A 203 10.77 15.82 2.78
C ILE A 203 12.12 15.14 2.96
N LEU A 204 13.11 15.82 3.54
CA LEU A 204 14.45 15.29 3.74
C LEU A 204 14.67 14.92 5.21
N ARG A 205 14.86 13.63 5.49
CA ARG A 205 15.30 13.12 6.80
C ARG A 205 16.83 13.19 6.89
N HIS A 206 17.35 13.89 7.89
CA HIS A 206 18.80 14.00 8.15
C HIS A 206 19.16 13.77 9.63
N THR A 207 20.19 12.98 9.91
CA THR A 207 20.54 12.46 11.24
C THR A 207 21.50 13.35 12.04
N ALA A 208 22.02 14.41 11.42
CA ALA A 208 22.82 15.45 12.08
C ALA A 208 22.37 16.84 11.59
N PRO A 209 22.64 17.92 12.34
CA PRO A 209 22.33 19.28 11.90
C PRO A 209 22.95 19.61 10.54
N LEU A 210 22.16 20.22 9.65
CA LEU A 210 22.65 20.69 8.35
C LEU A 210 23.37 22.04 8.51
N SER A 211 24.46 22.21 7.77
CA SER A 211 25.17 23.51 7.71
C SER A 211 24.31 24.56 7.02
N ALA A 212 24.56 25.85 7.29
CA ALA A 212 23.86 26.95 6.62
C ALA A 212 24.00 26.88 5.08
N ALA A 213 25.20 26.51 4.58
CA ALA A 213 25.44 26.33 3.16
C ALA A 213 24.64 25.16 2.55
N ASP A 214 24.46 24.06 3.29
CA ASP A 214 23.63 22.94 2.82
C ASP A 214 22.14 23.30 2.84
N LYS A 215 21.67 24.06 3.85
CA LYS A 215 20.30 24.60 3.88
C LYS A 215 20.05 25.52 2.68
N GLU A 216 20.95 26.45 2.39
CA GLU A 216 20.85 27.35 1.23
C GLU A 216 20.81 26.56 -0.10
N LYS A 217 21.63 25.52 -0.26
CA LYS A 217 21.59 24.65 -1.44
C LYS A 217 20.21 23.99 -1.61
N LEU A 218 19.64 23.48 -0.52
CA LEU A 218 18.31 22.84 -0.53
C LEU A 218 17.19 23.84 -0.80
N GLU A 219 17.25 25.04 -0.21
CA GLU A 219 16.30 26.13 -0.45
C GLU A 219 16.31 26.55 -1.91
N ARG A 220 17.47 26.89 -2.48
CA ARG A 220 17.59 27.27 -3.89
C ARG A 220 17.12 26.17 -4.83
N PHE A 221 17.48 24.92 -4.53
CA PHE A 221 17.01 23.77 -5.31
C PHE A 221 15.48 23.66 -5.27
N SER A 222 14.88 23.69 -4.08
CA SER A 222 13.44 23.62 -3.93
C SER A 222 12.72 24.76 -4.65
N HIS A 223 13.26 25.97 -4.59
CA HIS A 223 12.70 27.13 -5.29
C HIS A 223 12.80 27.00 -6.81
N SER A 224 13.96 26.56 -7.34
CA SER A 224 14.13 26.37 -8.79
C SER A 224 13.23 25.28 -9.37
N GLU A 225 12.88 24.29 -8.55
CA GLU A 225 12.05 23.15 -8.95
C GLU A 225 10.56 23.32 -8.56
N GLY A 226 10.20 24.44 -7.92
CA GLY A 226 8.83 24.70 -7.47
C GLY A 226 8.33 23.70 -6.41
N LEU A 227 9.21 23.26 -5.51
CA LEU A 227 8.92 22.26 -4.48
C LEU A 227 8.63 22.92 -3.14
N SER A 228 7.66 22.38 -2.40
CA SER A 228 7.54 22.64 -0.96
C SER A 228 8.56 21.79 -0.20
N LEU A 229 9.46 22.43 0.54
CA LEU A 229 10.56 21.77 1.24
C LEU A 229 10.29 21.64 2.74
N PHE A 230 10.43 20.42 3.23
CA PHE A 230 10.38 20.09 4.64
C PHE A 230 11.65 19.34 5.09
N LEU A 231 12.18 19.71 6.25
CA LEU A 231 13.33 19.05 6.87
C LEU A 231 12.90 18.28 8.11
N ALA A 232 13.34 17.03 8.23
CA ALA A 232 13.03 16.14 9.34
C ALA A 232 14.33 15.76 10.10
N PRO A 233 14.78 16.58 11.07
CA PRO A 233 15.96 16.26 11.87
C PRO A 233 15.74 15.05 12.80
N PHE A 234 14.50 14.86 13.27
CA PHE A 234 14.10 13.79 14.17
C PHE A 234 12.78 13.15 13.72
N SER A 235 12.43 12.01 14.32
CA SER A 235 11.18 11.30 14.02
C SER A 235 9.92 12.11 14.35
N GLU A 236 9.99 13.13 15.21
CA GLU A 236 8.84 13.92 15.67
C GLU A 236 8.83 15.36 15.13
N ILE A 237 9.99 15.88 14.72
CA ILE A 237 10.13 17.26 14.24
C ILE A 237 10.06 17.32 12.71
N LEU A 238 9.25 18.26 12.21
CA LEU A 238 9.16 18.62 10.80
C LEU A 238 9.26 20.15 10.68
N GLU A 239 10.36 20.64 10.11
CA GLU A 239 10.61 22.06 9.83
C GLU A 239 10.10 22.36 8.41
N THR A 240 9.19 23.32 8.29
CA THR A 240 8.79 23.87 6.99
C THR A 240 9.82 24.92 6.57
N VAL A 241 10.51 24.67 5.47
CA VAL A 241 11.44 25.64 4.86
C VAL A 241 10.71 26.50 3.84
N SER A 242 9.88 25.87 3.00
CA SER A 242 9.09 26.54 1.97
C SER A 242 7.80 25.78 1.66
N GLY A 243 6.80 26.51 1.17
CA GLY A 243 5.50 25.97 0.78
C GLY A 243 4.42 26.07 1.85
N GLU A 244 3.19 25.79 1.43
CA GLU A 244 2.00 25.84 2.27
C GLU A 244 1.62 24.44 2.77
N ALA A 245 0.64 24.38 3.68
CA ALA A 245 0.06 23.12 4.12
C ALA A 245 -0.53 22.36 2.90
N PRO A 246 -0.08 21.12 2.64
CA PRO A 246 -0.44 20.45 1.40
C PRO A 246 -1.87 19.90 1.46
N TRP A 247 -2.47 19.77 0.28
CA TRP A 247 -3.82 19.27 0.13
C TRP A 247 -4.01 18.52 -1.20
N TYR A 248 -5.05 17.71 -1.27
CA TYR A 248 -5.53 17.10 -2.52
C TYR A 248 -7.05 17.11 -2.58
N ASP A 249 -7.59 17.03 -3.79
CA ASP A 249 -9.03 16.98 -4.01
C ASP A 249 -9.54 15.54 -3.92
N SER A 250 -10.72 15.37 -3.30
CA SER A 250 -11.41 14.09 -3.23
C SER A 250 -12.92 14.30 -3.24
N HIS A 251 -13.60 13.86 -4.30
CA HIS A 251 -15.05 13.99 -4.46
C HIS A 251 -15.61 15.41 -4.20
N GLY A 252 -14.95 16.45 -4.73
CA GLY A 252 -15.36 17.84 -4.53
C GLY A 252 -14.97 18.44 -3.18
N LEU A 253 -14.26 17.69 -2.34
CA LEU A 253 -13.71 18.14 -1.07
C LEU A 253 -12.21 18.39 -1.21
N ARG A 254 -11.70 19.37 -0.46
CA ARG A 254 -10.26 19.61 -0.32
C ARG A 254 -9.76 19.04 0.99
N LEU A 255 -8.90 18.02 0.91
CA LEU A 255 -8.35 17.32 2.06
C LEU A 255 -6.91 17.78 2.31
N ALA A 256 -6.72 18.57 3.36
CA ALA A 256 -5.40 18.92 3.85
C ALA A 256 -4.77 17.76 4.62
N PHE A 257 -3.45 17.66 4.56
CA PHE A 257 -2.68 16.64 5.27
C PHE A 257 -1.36 17.23 5.78
N SER A 258 -0.75 16.64 6.80
CA SER A 258 0.65 16.88 7.11
C SER A 258 1.52 16.08 6.15
N PRO A 259 2.69 16.55 5.70
CA PRO A 259 3.59 15.78 4.82
C PRO A 259 3.95 14.37 5.35
N ARG A 260 3.80 14.15 6.65
CA ARG A 260 4.02 12.86 7.33
C ARG A 260 2.80 11.94 7.36
N ASP A 261 1.61 12.48 7.20
CA ASP A 261 0.38 11.72 7.25
C ASP A 261 0.35 10.71 6.10
N PHE A 262 -0.31 9.59 6.36
CA PHE A 262 -0.58 8.61 5.33
C PHE A 262 -1.62 9.18 4.37
N ILE A 263 -1.28 9.14 3.07
CA ILE A 263 -2.21 9.38 1.98
C ILE A 263 -2.13 8.20 1.02
N GLN A 264 -3.23 7.95 0.31
CA GLN A 264 -3.31 6.85 -0.62
C GLN A 264 -2.34 7.04 -1.79
N VAL A 265 -1.58 5.98 -2.09
CA VAL A 265 -0.43 6.05 -3.02
C VAL A 265 -0.87 6.12 -4.48
N ASN A 266 -2.06 5.61 -4.80
CA ASN A 266 -2.65 5.66 -6.13
C ASN A 266 -3.97 6.46 -6.04
N GLU A 267 -3.90 7.74 -6.42
CA GLU A 267 -5.03 8.67 -6.28
C GLU A 267 -6.23 8.27 -7.14
N ALA A 268 -5.99 7.86 -8.39
CA ALA A 268 -7.07 7.49 -9.30
C ALA A 268 -7.86 6.27 -8.82
N VAL A 269 -7.16 5.25 -8.28
CA VAL A 269 -7.82 4.07 -7.70
C VAL A 269 -8.49 4.43 -6.37
N ASN A 270 -7.88 5.29 -5.54
CA ASN A 270 -8.52 5.76 -4.32
C ASN A 270 -9.85 6.48 -4.56
N GLN A 271 -9.92 7.40 -5.53
CA GLN A 271 -11.17 8.09 -5.88
C GLN A 271 -12.26 7.10 -6.32
N GLN A 272 -11.90 6.08 -7.10
CA GLN A 272 -12.85 5.04 -7.51
C GLN A 272 -13.28 4.16 -6.32
N MET A 273 -12.35 3.79 -5.44
CA MET A 273 -12.63 3.02 -4.22
C MET A 273 -13.60 3.79 -3.31
N VAL A 274 -13.35 5.06 -3.04
CA VAL A 274 -14.23 5.90 -2.22
C VAL A 274 -15.61 6.02 -2.86
N ALA A 275 -15.70 6.36 -4.15
CA ALA A 275 -16.99 6.41 -4.87
C ALA A 275 -17.77 5.10 -4.76
N ARG A 276 -17.10 3.97 -5.00
CA ARG A 276 -17.73 2.64 -4.99
C ARG A 276 -18.13 2.21 -3.57
N ALA A 277 -17.34 2.54 -2.54
CA ALA A 277 -17.72 2.30 -1.15
C ALA A 277 -19.00 3.07 -0.77
N LEU A 278 -19.09 4.35 -1.16
CA LEU A 278 -20.29 5.17 -0.94
C LEU A 278 -21.51 4.64 -1.71
N GLU A 279 -21.32 4.14 -2.93
CA GLU A 279 -22.35 3.48 -3.74
C GLU A 279 -22.83 2.19 -3.07
N TRP A 280 -21.92 1.32 -2.64
CA TRP A 280 -22.24 0.06 -1.99
C TRP A 280 -22.95 0.24 -0.64
N LEU A 281 -22.52 1.21 0.15
CA LEU A 281 -23.22 1.57 1.38
C LEU A 281 -24.62 2.14 1.11
N ASP A 282 -24.89 2.67 -0.10
CA ASP A 282 -26.16 3.27 -0.48
C ASP A 282 -26.66 4.29 0.55
N VAL A 283 -25.78 5.23 0.91
CA VAL A 283 -26.04 6.22 1.96
C VAL A 283 -27.20 7.15 1.58
N ARG A 284 -28.15 7.27 2.49
CA ARG A 284 -29.38 8.07 2.46
C ARG A 284 -29.27 9.23 3.45
N ALA A 285 -30.12 10.23 3.28
CA ALA A 285 -30.06 11.49 4.03
C ALA A 285 -30.39 11.34 5.52
N GLU A 286 -31.05 10.25 5.89
CA GLU A 286 -31.44 9.88 7.25
C GLU A 286 -30.42 9.00 7.97
N ASP A 287 -29.45 8.42 7.25
CA ASP A 287 -28.55 7.44 7.84
C ASP A 287 -27.56 8.07 8.82
N ARG A 288 -27.24 7.27 9.83
CA ARG A 288 -26.09 7.47 10.69
C ARG A 288 -24.99 6.45 10.34
N VAL A 289 -23.84 6.95 9.89
CA VAL A 289 -22.73 6.13 9.40
C VAL A 289 -21.56 6.14 10.39
N LEU A 290 -20.96 4.98 10.62
CA LEU A 290 -19.72 4.81 11.37
C LEU A 290 -18.58 4.48 10.41
N ASP A 291 -17.47 5.19 10.53
CA ASP A 291 -16.23 4.94 9.79
C ASP A 291 -15.11 4.61 10.79
N LEU A 292 -14.64 3.36 10.77
CA LEU A 292 -13.61 2.85 11.68
C LEU A 292 -12.26 2.81 10.97
N PHE A 293 -11.19 3.14 11.71
CA PHE A 293 -9.84 3.33 11.13
C PHE A 293 -9.84 4.46 10.09
N CYS A 294 -10.58 5.52 10.38
CA CYS A 294 -10.95 6.53 9.40
C CYS A 294 -9.78 7.43 8.95
N GLY A 295 -8.62 7.35 9.62
CA GLY A 295 -7.49 8.22 9.38
C GLY A 295 -7.87 9.68 9.48
N MET A 296 -7.53 10.45 8.44
CA MET A 296 -7.88 11.87 8.33
C MET A 296 -9.18 12.14 7.56
N GLY A 297 -10.01 11.10 7.35
CA GLY A 297 -11.34 11.22 6.77
C GLY A 297 -11.46 10.93 5.28
N ASN A 298 -10.67 9.98 4.75
CA ASN A 298 -10.71 9.61 3.32
C ASN A 298 -12.11 9.18 2.84
N PHE A 299 -12.81 8.39 3.64
CA PHE A 299 -14.21 8.02 3.41
C PHE A 299 -15.18 8.88 4.22
N THR A 300 -14.82 9.19 5.48
CA THR A 300 -15.69 9.90 6.44
C THR A 300 -16.25 11.21 5.89
N LEU A 301 -15.41 12.01 5.23
CA LEU A 301 -15.80 13.33 4.76
C LEU A 301 -16.71 13.24 3.52
N PRO A 302 -16.40 12.41 2.49
CA PRO A 302 -17.37 12.09 1.46
C PRO A 302 -18.69 11.52 1.98
N LEU A 303 -18.67 10.64 2.99
CA LEU A 303 -19.89 10.11 3.62
C LEU A 303 -20.75 11.23 4.23
N ALA A 304 -20.11 12.22 4.86
CA ALA A 304 -20.81 13.35 5.49
C ALA A 304 -21.53 14.27 4.48
N THR A 305 -21.17 14.21 3.19
CA THR A 305 -21.90 14.92 2.14
C THR A 305 -23.27 14.31 1.82
N ARG A 306 -23.55 13.08 2.31
CA ARG A 306 -24.77 12.32 2.00
C ARG A 306 -25.58 11.92 3.23
N ALA A 307 -24.92 11.54 4.31
CA ALA A 307 -25.55 11.01 5.53
C ALA A 307 -26.17 12.10 6.41
N ALA A 308 -27.12 11.72 7.29
CA ALA A 308 -27.60 12.61 8.36
C ALA A 308 -26.46 12.97 9.32
N SER A 309 -25.67 11.97 9.71
CA SER A 309 -24.48 12.16 10.55
C SER A 309 -23.45 11.07 10.35
N VAL A 310 -22.17 11.41 10.53
CA VAL A 310 -21.04 10.48 10.41
C VAL A 310 -20.18 10.54 11.66
N VAL A 311 -19.76 9.36 12.14
CA VAL A 311 -18.77 9.23 13.21
C VAL A 311 -17.53 8.57 12.63
N GLY A 312 -16.39 9.27 12.69
CA GLY A 312 -15.07 8.71 12.39
C GLY A 312 -14.34 8.31 13.68
N VAL A 313 -13.75 7.13 13.72
CA VAL A 313 -12.92 6.67 14.84
C VAL A 313 -11.52 6.28 14.34
N GLU A 314 -10.49 6.81 14.99
CA GLU A 314 -9.09 6.65 14.57
C GLU A 314 -8.17 6.54 15.80
N GLY A 315 -7.11 5.73 15.71
CA GLY A 315 -6.16 5.48 16.80
C GLY A 315 -4.99 6.46 16.86
N VAL A 316 -4.80 7.31 15.84
CA VAL A 316 -3.73 8.33 15.80
C VAL A 316 -4.32 9.73 16.06
N PRO A 317 -4.00 10.38 17.19
CA PRO A 317 -4.54 11.70 17.54
C PRO A 317 -4.34 12.78 16.48
N ALA A 318 -3.18 12.77 15.81
CA ALA A 318 -2.86 13.73 14.76
C ALA A 318 -3.79 13.61 13.53
N LEU A 319 -4.19 12.38 13.19
CA LEU A 319 -5.10 12.12 12.07
C LEU A 319 -6.55 12.51 12.42
N VAL A 320 -6.96 12.26 13.66
CA VAL A 320 -8.25 12.71 14.20
C VAL A 320 -8.37 14.23 14.11
N GLU A 321 -7.33 14.96 14.55
CA GLU A 321 -7.33 16.42 14.48
C GLU A 321 -7.34 16.91 13.02
N LYS A 322 -6.57 16.26 12.15
CA LYS A 322 -6.61 16.55 10.70
C LYS A 322 -7.98 16.32 10.09
N GLY A 323 -8.68 15.26 10.51
CA GLY A 323 -10.06 14.98 10.12
C GLY A 323 -11.03 16.09 10.52
N ARG A 324 -10.91 16.60 11.76
CA ARG A 324 -11.72 17.75 12.24
C ARG A 324 -11.43 19.03 11.46
N GLU A 325 -10.16 19.35 11.24
CA GLU A 325 -9.77 20.49 10.42
C GLU A 325 -10.34 20.39 9.00
N ASN A 326 -10.26 19.21 8.38
CA ASN A 326 -10.81 18.97 7.05
C ASN A 326 -12.33 19.09 7.02
N ALA A 327 -13.03 18.60 8.03
CA ALA A 327 -14.48 18.80 8.16
C ALA A 327 -14.85 20.28 8.18
N ILE A 328 -14.19 21.07 9.04
CA ILE A 328 -14.42 22.52 9.16
C ILE A 328 -14.11 23.23 7.83
N ARG A 329 -12.98 22.93 7.20
CA ARG A 329 -12.57 23.54 5.92
C ARG A 329 -13.55 23.28 4.77
N ASN A 330 -14.24 22.15 4.81
CA ASN A 330 -15.22 21.77 3.81
C ASN A 330 -16.67 22.09 4.24
N GLY A 331 -16.89 22.80 5.35
CA GLY A 331 -18.23 23.18 5.83
C GLY A 331 -19.09 21.99 6.28
N LEU A 332 -18.46 20.88 6.68
CA LEU A 332 -19.16 19.67 7.13
C LEU A 332 -19.40 19.74 8.64
N HIS A 333 -20.65 20.01 9.03
CA HIS A 333 -21.06 20.16 10.43
C HIS A 333 -21.68 18.90 11.04
N ASN A 334 -21.95 17.89 10.23
CA ASN A 334 -22.62 16.63 10.59
C ASN A 334 -21.64 15.47 10.81
N VAL A 335 -20.35 15.74 11.01
CA VAL A 335 -19.32 14.72 11.25
C VAL A 335 -18.64 14.92 12.59
N THR A 336 -18.36 13.83 13.31
CA THR A 336 -17.63 13.85 14.58
C THR A 336 -16.49 12.83 14.55
N PHE A 337 -15.29 13.25 14.97
CA PHE A 337 -14.11 12.38 15.05
C PHE A 337 -13.74 12.06 16.50
N PHE A 338 -13.49 10.78 16.79
CA PHE A 338 -13.03 10.27 18.08
C PHE A 338 -11.65 9.63 17.96
N HIS A 339 -10.83 9.85 18.98
CA HIS A 339 -9.55 9.17 19.15
C HIS A 339 -9.74 7.97 20.09
N GLU A 340 -9.63 6.75 19.56
CA GLU A 340 -9.84 5.52 20.34
C GLU A 340 -8.90 4.41 19.90
N ASN A 341 -8.48 3.58 20.85
CA ASN A 341 -7.79 2.34 20.53
C ASN A 341 -8.83 1.27 20.11
N LEU A 342 -8.93 1.01 18.80
CA LEU A 342 -9.86 0.03 18.24
C LEU A 342 -9.45 -1.43 18.53
N GLU A 343 -8.33 -1.68 19.21
CA GLU A 343 -8.01 -3.01 19.76
C GLU A 343 -8.63 -3.25 21.15
N GLU A 344 -9.11 -2.20 21.82
CA GLU A 344 -9.75 -2.27 23.13
C GLU A 344 -11.28 -2.29 23.04
N ASP A 345 -11.95 -2.53 24.18
CA ASP A 345 -13.40 -2.50 24.27
C ASP A 345 -13.94 -1.06 24.19
N VAL A 346 -14.43 -0.69 23.00
CA VAL A 346 -15.00 0.64 22.73
C VAL A 346 -16.49 0.74 23.07
N THR A 347 -17.13 -0.30 23.64
CA THR A 347 -18.58 -0.28 23.92
C THR A 347 -19.02 0.74 24.95
N LYS A 348 -18.10 1.18 25.82
CA LYS A 348 -18.38 2.20 26.83
C LYS A 348 -18.40 3.61 26.26
N GLN A 349 -17.88 3.80 25.05
CA GLN A 349 -17.78 5.11 24.44
C GLN A 349 -19.14 5.70 24.10
N SER A 350 -19.26 7.01 24.22
CA SER A 350 -20.52 7.74 24.03
C SER A 350 -21.10 7.51 22.63
N TRP A 351 -20.24 7.46 21.61
CA TRP A 351 -20.63 7.22 20.23
C TRP A 351 -21.15 5.79 19.99
N ALA A 352 -20.69 4.81 20.77
CA ALA A 352 -21.10 3.40 20.66
C ALA A 352 -22.46 3.10 21.28
N LYS A 353 -23.03 4.06 22.04
CA LYS A 353 -24.37 3.93 22.66
C LYS A 353 -25.50 4.19 21.68
N ASN A 354 -25.22 4.89 20.59
CA ASN A 354 -26.19 5.20 19.55
C ASN A 354 -26.10 4.15 18.43
N GLY A 355 -27.23 3.78 17.83
CA GLY A 355 -27.26 2.87 16.68
C GLY A 355 -26.55 3.48 15.46
N PHE A 356 -26.12 2.62 14.54
CA PHE A 356 -25.60 3.00 13.24
C PHE A 356 -26.29 2.16 12.17
N ASP A 357 -26.75 2.80 11.11
CA ASP A 357 -27.37 2.10 9.98
C ASP A 357 -26.31 1.43 9.13
N LYS A 358 -25.14 2.08 9.01
CA LYS A 358 -24.08 1.70 8.07
C LYS A 358 -22.71 1.79 8.72
N VAL A 359 -21.83 0.84 8.39
CA VAL A 359 -20.45 0.81 8.89
C VAL A 359 -19.48 0.69 7.72
N LEU A 360 -18.43 1.52 7.73
CA LEU A 360 -17.25 1.38 6.90
C LEU A 360 -16.04 1.08 7.79
N LEU A 361 -15.13 0.24 7.32
CA LEU A 361 -13.85 0.02 7.97
C LEU A 361 -12.71 -0.22 6.97
N ASP A 362 -11.56 0.41 7.21
CA ASP A 362 -10.33 0.25 6.42
C ASP A 362 -9.11 0.00 7.35
N PRO A 363 -9.05 -1.16 8.02
CA PRO A 363 -7.98 -1.44 8.97
C PRO A 363 -6.63 -1.71 8.30
N ALA A 364 -5.57 -1.60 9.12
CA ALA A 364 -4.24 -2.04 8.73
C ALA A 364 -4.15 -3.56 8.50
N ARG A 365 -2.96 -4.05 8.12
CA ARG A 365 -2.72 -5.46 7.74
C ARG A 365 -3.09 -6.51 8.80
N ALA A 366 -3.23 -6.12 10.07
CA ALA A 366 -3.65 -7.00 11.16
C ALA A 366 -5.16 -7.36 11.11
N GLY A 367 -5.95 -6.61 10.33
CA GLY A 367 -7.41 -6.72 10.29
C GLY A 367 -8.06 -6.02 11.50
N ALA A 368 -9.32 -6.37 11.76
CA ALA A 368 -10.19 -5.65 12.69
C ALA A 368 -10.84 -6.57 13.74
N THR A 369 -10.15 -7.64 14.15
CA THR A 369 -10.67 -8.60 15.14
C THR A 369 -11.16 -7.94 16.44
N GLY A 370 -10.46 -6.91 16.93
CA GLY A 370 -10.85 -6.17 18.14
C GLY A 370 -12.26 -5.56 18.08
N VAL A 371 -12.69 -5.10 16.90
CA VAL A 371 -13.97 -4.40 16.72
C VAL A 371 -15.09 -5.25 16.12
N MET A 372 -14.81 -6.43 15.59
CA MET A 372 -15.84 -7.27 14.93
C MET A 372 -17.06 -7.52 15.82
N ARG A 373 -16.84 -7.87 17.10
CA ARG A 373 -17.93 -8.09 18.06
C ARG A 373 -18.80 -6.85 18.27
N HIS A 374 -18.18 -5.67 18.21
CA HIS A 374 -18.89 -4.40 18.39
C HIS A 374 -19.72 -4.06 17.15
N ILE A 375 -19.16 -4.21 15.95
CA ILE A 375 -19.88 -4.02 14.69
C ILE A 375 -21.13 -4.92 14.65
N ILE A 376 -20.98 -6.20 15.02
CA ILE A 376 -22.10 -7.15 15.08
C ILE A 376 -23.19 -6.67 16.06
N LYS A 377 -22.80 -6.15 17.23
CA LYS A 377 -23.74 -5.63 18.23
C LYS A 377 -24.49 -4.39 17.75
N LEU A 378 -23.84 -3.53 16.95
CA LEU A 378 -24.46 -2.34 16.35
C LEU A 378 -25.53 -2.69 15.32
N LYS A 379 -25.47 -3.90 14.74
CA LYS A 379 -26.46 -4.43 13.80
C LYS A 379 -26.74 -3.51 12.58
N PRO A 380 -25.72 -2.90 11.95
CA PRO A 380 -25.94 -2.12 10.73
C PRO A 380 -26.60 -2.94 9.63
N ILE A 381 -27.35 -2.29 8.75
CA ILE A 381 -27.94 -2.96 7.58
C ILE A 381 -26.89 -3.27 6.51
N ARG A 382 -25.83 -2.45 6.42
CA ARG A 382 -24.72 -2.62 5.47
C ARG A 382 -23.37 -2.36 6.10
N ILE A 383 -22.38 -3.17 5.74
CA ILE A 383 -20.99 -3.02 6.15
C ILE A 383 -20.10 -3.05 4.90
N VAL A 384 -19.28 -2.01 4.68
CA VAL A 384 -18.21 -2.05 3.68
C VAL A 384 -16.87 -2.22 4.39
N TYR A 385 -16.17 -3.30 4.08
CA TYR A 385 -14.83 -3.61 4.60
C TYR A 385 -13.82 -3.42 3.45
N VAL A 386 -12.88 -2.49 3.61
CA VAL A 386 -11.69 -2.34 2.75
C VAL A 386 -10.49 -3.02 3.42
N SER A 387 -9.72 -3.80 2.67
CA SER A 387 -8.60 -4.56 3.22
C SER A 387 -7.41 -4.64 2.27
N CYS A 388 -6.22 -4.40 2.82
CA CYS A 388 -4.93 -4.65 2.16
C CYS A 388 -4.35 -6.06 2.45
N ASN A 389 -5.06 -6.89 3.21
CA ASN A 389 -4.67 -8.25 3.53
C ASN A 389 -5.87 -9.21 3.41
N PRO A 390 -5.94 -10.03 2.36
CA PRO A 390 -7.10 -10.88 2.11
C PRO A 390 -7.23 -12.00 3.16
N ALA A 391 -6.13 -12.43 3.80
CA ALA A 391 -6.17 -13.47 4.84
C ALA A 391 -6.89 -13.01 6.11
N THR A 392 -6.59 -11.79 6.59
CA THR A 392 -7.28 -11.22 7.75
C THR A 392 -8.71 -10.81 7.41
N LEU A 393 -8.96 -10.35 6.18
CA LEU A 393 -10.31 -10.11 5.68
C LEU A 393 -11.16 -11.37 5.76
N ALA A 394 -10.68 -12.51 5.23
CA ALA A 394 -11.44 -13.77 5.26
C ALA A 394 -11.76 -14.24 6.69
N ARG A 395 -10.80 -14.11 7.62
CA ARG A 395 -11.00 -14.39 9.05
C ARG A 395 -12.07 -13.48 9.66
N ASP A 396 -11.99 -12.18 9.42
CA ASP A 396 -12.90 -11.21 10.02
C ASP A 396 -14.32 -11.32 9.39
N SER A 397 -14.39 -11.69 8.11
CA SER A 397 -15.64 -11.97 7.39
C SER A 397 -16.41 -13.15 7.99
N GLU A 398 -15.72 -14.19 8.45
CA GLU A 398 -16.34 -15.35 9.11
C GLU A 398 -17.13 -14.94 10.36
N ALA A 399 -16.65 -13.94 11.12
CA ALA A 399 -17.38 -13.43 12.27
C ALA A 399 -18.70 -12.73 11.88
N LEU A 400 -18.69 -11.97 10.78
CA LEU A 400 -19.90 -11.32 10.25
C LEU A 400 -20.89 -12.34 9.68
N VAL A 401 -20.40 -13.32 8.92
CA VAL A 401 -21.25 -14.38 8.35
C VAL A 401 -21.91 -15.22 9.44
N ASN A 402 -21.16 -15.61 10.47
CA ASN A 402 -21.72 -16.32 11.64
C ASN A 402 -22.74 -15.48 12.43
N ALA A 403 -22.74 -14.15 12.26
CA ALA A 403 -23.71 -13.25 12.86
C ALA A 403 -24.91 -12.92 11.96
N GLY A 404 -25.04 -13.58 10.80
CA GLY A 404 -26.19 -13.44 9.89
C GLY A 404 -26.02 -12.38 8.79
N TYR A 405 -24.79 -11.96 8.51
CA TYR A 405 -24.50 -11.16 7.32
C TYR A 405 -24.14 -12.05 6.12
N GLU A 406 -24.42 -11.58 4.92
CA GLU A 406 -24.00 -12.23 3.68
C GLU A 406 -23.06 -11.31 2.90
N VAL A 407 -22.07 -11.90 2.24
CA VAL A 407 -21.26 -11.18 1.24
C VAL A 407 -22.12 -10.99 0.01
N THR A 408 -22.43 -9.73 -0.35
CA THR A 408 -23.26 -9.44 -1.54
C THR A 408 -22.46 -8.82 -2.67
N ARG A 409 -21.32 -8.20 -2.38
CA ARG A 409 -20.35 -7.73 -3.37
C ARG A 409 -18.92 -7.94 -2.88
N LEU A 410 -18.03 -8.24 -3.83
CA LEU A 410 -16.59 -8.40 -3.61
C LEU A 410 -15.84 -7.75 -4.77
N ALA A 411 -14.91 -6.85 -4.46
CA ALA A 411 -14.06 -6.19 -5.45
C ALA A 411 -12.59 -6.45 -5.17
N MET A 412 -11.81 -6.61 -6.23
CA MET A 412 -10.35 -6.53 -6.19
C MET A 412 -9.93 -5.10 -6.55
N LEU A 413 -9.06 -4.51 -5.74
CA LEU A 413 -8.54 -3.16 -5.97
C LEU A 413 -7.09 -3.28 -6.46
N ASP A 414 -6.83 -2.91 -7.71
CA ASP A 414 -5.47 -2.91 -8.27
C ASP A 414 -4.76 -1.61 -7.90
N MET A 415 -4.60 -1.39 -6.59
CA MET A 415 -4.00 -0.17 -6.01
C MET A 415 -2.50 -0.05 -6.34
N PHE A 416 -1.82 -1.19 -6.46
CA PHE A 416 -0.39 -1.28 -6.73
C PHE A 416 -0.08 -2.24 -7.90
N PRO A 417 -0.35 -1.82 -9.15
CA PRO A 417 0.04 -2.58 -10.33
C PRO A 417 1.53 -2.94 -10.31
N HIS A 418 1.86 -4.10 -10.89
CA HIS A 418 3.19 -4.72 -10.91
C HIS A 418 3.73 -5.23 -9.57
N THR A 419 2.94 -5.18 -8.51
CA THR A 419 3.33 -5.69 -7.18
C THR A 419 2.51 -6.90 -6.77
N GLY A 420 2.99 -7.65 -5.76
CA GLY A 420 2.24 -8.73 -5.11
C GLY A 420 1.19 -8.26 -4.09
N HIS A 421 0.91 -6.95 -4.00
CA HIS A 421 -0.18 -6.46 -3.16
C HIS A 421 -1.54 -6.85 -3.76
N LEU A 422 -2.45 -7.26 -2.88
CA LEU A 422 -3.83 -7.61 -3.20
C LEU A 422 -4.73 -6.86 -2.21
N GLU A 423 -5.26 -5.74 -2.66
CA GLU A 423 -6.27 -4.99 -1.93
C GLU A 423 -7.67 -5.42 -2.39
N SER A 424 -8.63 -5.29 -1.50
CA SER A 424 -9.97 -5.81 -1.70
C SER A 424 -11.00 -4.99 -0.94
N MET A 425 -12.23 -4.98 -1.44
CA MET A 425 -13.36 -4.35 -0.78
C MET A 425 -14.54 -5.31 -0.79
N VAL A 426 -15.26 -5.41 0.33
CA VAL A 426 -16.40 -6.34 0.48
C VAL A 426 -17.59 -5.57 1.01
N LEU A 427 -18.76 -5.83 0.42
CA LEU A 427 -20.04 -5.42 0.98
C LEU A 427 -20.68 -6.61 1.70
N PHE A 428 -21.06 -6.39 2.94
CA PHE A 428 -21.90 -7.28 3.71
C PHE A 428 -23.27 -6.64 3.92
N GLU A 429 -24.32 -7.43 3.74
CA GLU A 429 -25.69 -7.02 4.02
C GLU A 429 -26.33 -7.99 5.01
N ARG A 430 -27.21 -7.45 5.85
CA ARG A 430 -27.98 -8.26 6.79
C ARG A 430 -29.32 -8.64 6.14
N MET A 431 -29.60 -9.94 6.12
CA MET A 431 -30.87 -10.49 5.64
C MET A 431 -32.01 -10.31 6.64
#